data_AF-A0A6G2Q3V8-F1
#
_entry.id   AF-A0A6G2Q3V8-F1
#
_cell.length_a   1.000
_cell.length_b   1.000
_cell.length_c   1.000
_cell.angle_alpha   90.00
_cell.angle_beta   90.00
_cell.angle_gamma   90.00
#
_symmetry.space_group_name_H-M   'P 1'
#
loop_
_entity.id
_entity.type
_entity.pdbx_description
1 polymer ?
#
loop_
_entity_poly.entity_id
_entity_poly.type
_entity_poly.pdbx_seq_one_letter_code
_entity_poly.pdbx_strand_id
1 'polypeptide(L)'
;PVAAPVVRIQSGSTVALAATVEHIADAAGRDTLPTPRPDQFIYVRSEVSSAYTDENLEHDTSRTLVEPLHGREFWQSPDGHKGWLEEPGYQPKGGITLDSDITRDSYDETRALPTEPGALLKRIYARTDHQTDRDQQAFDIIGDIVGEQLVPARTAAALYRAAARIPGVVVVEHSQDAVGRDGIALARLDPGTGERKEWIFDRDTFAYLGSRGVQVGTGQDIRPGTVTERTAILERAVVDKEKQHPATPGKAS
;
A
#
# COMPACT_ATOMS: atom_id res chain seq x y z
N PRO A 1 -9.19 9.42 18.18
CA PRO A 1 -9.13 7.94 18.10
C PRO A 1 -10.51 7.32 18.26
N VAL A 2 -10.73 6.19 17.61
CA VAL A 2 -11.98 5.42 17.67
C VAL A 2 -11.67 3.94 17.89
N ALA A 3 -12.68 3.17 18.27
CA ALA A 3 -12.54 1.72 18.32
C ALA A 3 -12.22 1.17 16.92
N ALA A 4 -11.27 0.25 16.85
CA ALA A 4 -10.90 -0.40 15.60
C ALA A 4 -12.10 -1.14 14.99
N PRO A 5 -12.39 -0.98 13.68
CA PRO A 5 -13.40 -1.77 13.00
C PRO A 5 -13.07 -3.26 13.12
N VAL A 6 -14.09 -4.09 13.34
CA VAL A 6 -13.95 -5.54 13.34
C VAL A 6 -14.72 -6.10 12.14
N VAL A 7 -14.02 -6.79 11.26
CA VAL A 7 -14.56 -7.38 10.04
C VAL A 7 -14.60 -8.91 10.14
N ARG A 8 -15.44 -9.53 9.32
CA ARG A 8 -15.41 -10.98 9.13
C ARG A 8 -14.11 -11.36 8.42
N ILE A 9 -13.33 -12.24 9.03
CA ILE A 9 -12.14 -12.82 8.40
C ILE A 9 -12.58 -13.67 7.21
N GLN A 10 -12.21 -13.24 6.00
CA GLN A 10 -12.42 -14.01 4.78
C GLN A 10 -11.31 -15.05 4.61
N SER A 11 -11.64 -16.17 3.98
CA SER A 11 -10.66 -17.21 3.66
C SER A 11 -9.80 -16.79 2.48
N GLY A 12 -8.49 -17.05 2.56
CA GLY A 12 -7.58 -16.95 1.44
C GLY A 12 -7.40 -18.30 0.73
N SER A 13 -7.16 -18.30 -0.57
CA SER A 13 -6.93 -19.50 -1.37
C SER A 13 -5.80 -19.30 -2.38
N THR A 14 -5.01 -20.35 -2.64
CA THR A 14 -4.02 -20.37 -3.72
C THR A 14 -4.59 -20.87 -5.05
N VAL A 15 -5.82 -21.42 -5.05
CA VAL A 15 -6.42 -22.06 -6.24
C VAL A 15 -6.51 -21.11 -7.44
N ALA A 16 -6.93 -19.87 -7.20
CA ALA A 16 -7.07 -18.85 -8.24
C ALA A 16 -5.86 -17.92 -8.36
N LEU A 17 -4.81 -18.10 -7.53
CA LEU A 17 -3.72 -17.12 -7.39
C LEU A 17 -3.05 -16.78 -8.72
N ALA A 18 -2.65 -17.80 -9.49
CA ALA A 18 -1.96 -17.58 -10.76
C ALA A 18 -2.83 -16.80 -11.76
N ALA A 19 -4.11 -17.17 -11.91
CA ALA A 19 -5.01 -16.49 -12.84
C ALA A 19 -5.28 -15.05 -12.39
N THR A 20 -5.65 -14.84 -11.12
CA THR A 20 -5.94 -13.51 -10.57
C THR A 20 -4.75 -12.58 -10.69
N VAL A 21 -3.54 -13.05 -10.40
CA VAL A 21 -2.32 -12.24 -10.52
C VAL A 21 -2.04 -11.85 -11.96
N GLU A 22 -2.29 -12.72 -12.93
CA GLU A 22 -2.11 -12.34 -14.34
C GLU A 22 -3.14 -11.29 -14.76
N HIS A 23 -4.39 -11.35 -14.30
CA HIS A 23 -5.37 -10.29 -14.53
C HIS A 23 -4.92 -8.95 -13.94
N ILE A 24 -4.45 -8.95 -12.69
CA ILE A 24 -3.90 -7.77 -12.01
C ILE A 24 -2.69 -7.22 -12.76
N ALA A 25 -1.72 -8.07 -13.10
CA ALA A 25 -0.49 -7.67 -13.76
C ALA A 25 -0.76 -7.12 -15.17
N ASP A 26 -1.71 -7.71 -15.89
CA ASP A 26 -2.12 -7.24 -17.20
C ASP A 26 -2.86 -5.90 -17.15
N ALA A 27 -3.74 -5.70 -16.17
CA ALA A 27 -4.39 -4.42 -15.94
C ALA A 27 -3.36 -3.33 -15.62
N ALA A 28 -2.45 -3.60 -14.68
CA ALA A 28 -1.35 -2.71 -14.33
C ALA A 28 -0.44 -2.40 -15.53
N GLY A 29 -0.16 -3.40 -16.38
CA GLY A 29 0.68 -3.25 -17.57
C GLY A 29 0.04 -2.42 -18.69
N ARG A 30 -1.29 -2.27 -18.69
CA ARG A 30 -2.06 -1.44 -19.64
C ARG A 30 -2.38 -0.05 -19.10
N ASP A 31 -2.01 0.22 -17.85
CA ASP A 31 -2.31 1.49 -17.22
C ASP A 31 -1.62 2.64 -17.96
N THR A 32 -2.36 3.72 -18.21
CA THR A 32 -1.92 4.87 -19.00
C THR A 32 -1.54 6.06 -18.11
N LEU A 33 -1.10 5.78 -16.89
CA LEU A 33 -0.65 6.82 -15.97
C LEU A 33 0.47 7.66 -16.60
N PRO A 34 0.45 8.99 -16.38
CA PRO A 34 1.45 9.88 -16.95
C PRO A 34 2.85 9.54 -16.44
N THR A 35 3.84 9.56 -17.33
CA THR A 35 5.26 9.49 -16.93
C THR A 35 5.71 10.88 -16.48
N PRO A 36 6.20 11.05 -15.24
CA PRO A 36 6.68 12.34 -14.78
C PRO A 36 8.00 12.72 -15.46
N ARG A 37 8.14 14.01 -15.78
CA ARG A 37 9.44 14.59 -16.16
C ARG A 37 10.28 14.87 -14.92
N PRO A 38 11.61 15.03 -15.04
CA PRO A 38 12.49 15.29 -13.89
C PRO A 38 12.15 16.56 -13.09
N ASP A 39 11.49 17.55 -13.72
CA ASP A 39 11.09 18.82 -13.11
C ASP A 39 9.67 18.80 -12.50
N GLN A 40 9.00 17.64 -12.52
CA GLN A 40 7.62 17.47 -12.04
C GLN A 40 7.58 16.71 -10.71
N PHE A 41 6.38 16.55 -10.18
CA PHE A 41 6.10 15.79 -8.97
C PHE A 41 5.00 14.77 -9.22
N ILE A 42 5.17 13.60 -8.61
CA ILE A 42 4.13 12.60 -8.45
C ILE A 42 3.25 13.04 -7.29
N TYR A 43 1.95 13.08 -7.51
CA TYR A 43 0.95 13.37 -6.50
C TYR A 43 0.12 12.13 -6.22
N VAL A 44 -0.12 11.85 -4.94
CA VAL A 44 -1.08 10.83 -4.51
C VAL A 44 -1.94 11.39 -3.39
N ARG A 45 -3.24 11.14 -3.50
CA ARG A 45 -4.23 11.40 -2.45
C ARG A 45 -4.85 10.10 -2.00
N SER A 46 -4.92 9.92 -0.69
CA SER A 46 -5.47 8.74 -0.06
C SER A 46 -6.27 9.06 1.20
N GLU A 47 -7.11 8.13 1.60
CA GLU A 47 -7.67 8.07 2.95
C GLU A 47 -6.95 6.97 3.72
N VAL A 48 -6.48 7.26 4.93
CA VAL A 48 -5.67 6.35 5.75
C VAL A 48 -6.19 6.29 7.18
N SER A 49 -5.91 5.17 7.85
CA SER A 49 -6.22 4.93 9.25
C SER A 49 -5.33 3.80 9.73
N SER A 50 -4.54 4.05 10.77
CA SER A 50 -3.66 3.04 11.36
C SER A 50 -3.99 2.82 12.84
N ALA A 51 -3.71 1.61 13.32
CA ALA A 51 -3.81 1.23 14.71
C ALA A 51 -2.57 1.68 15.45
N TYR A 52 -2.77 2.06 16.70
CA TYR A 52 -1.70 2.33 17.64
C TYR A 52 -2.06 1.75 19.00
N THR A 53 -1.03 1.44 19.76
CA THR A 53 -1.18 0.95 21.13
C THR A 53 -1.29 2.13 22.07
N ASP A 54 -2.40 2.21 22.80
CA ASP A 54 -2.58 3.14 23.92
C ASP A 54 -2.27 2.38 25.21
N GLU A 55 -1.11 2.69 25.81
CA GLU A 55 -0.63 2.07 27.04
C GLU A 55 -0.98 2.96 28.25
N ASN A 56 -1.76 2.41 29.19
CA ASN A 56 -1.98 3.01 30.49
C ASN A 56 -1.12 2.29 31.53
N LEU A 57 0.07 2.86 31.77
CA LEU A 57 1.07 2.33 32.69
C LEU A 57 0.62 2.35 34.17
N GLU A 58 -0.34 3.21 34.53
CA GLU A 58 -0.87 3.28 35.91
C GLU A 58 -1.81 2.11 36.24
N HIS A 59 -2.53 1.61 35.24
CA HIS A 59 -3.52 0.54 35.41
C HIS A 59 -3.09 -0.79 34.78
N ASP A 60 -1.87 -0.86 34.24
CA ASP A 60 -1.34 -2.01 33.50
C ASP A 60 -2.33 -2.52 32.43
N THR A 61 -2.90 -1.57 31.68
CA THR A 61 -3.86 -1.87 30.61
C THR A 61 -3.36 -1.33 29.28
N SER A 62 -3.48 -2.13 28.25
CA SER A 62 -3.21 -1.75 26.85
C SER A 62 -4.49 -1.86 26.03
N ARG A 63 -4.73 -0.91 25.15
CA ARG A 63 -5.83 -0.95 24.19
C ARG A 63 -5.33 -0.63 22.79
N THR A 64 -5.70 -1.48 21.83
CA THR A 64 -5.54 -1.15 20.41
C THR A 64 -6.64 -0.17 20.00
N LEU A 65 -6.23 1.05 19.68
CA LEU A 65 -7.10 2.07 19.11
C LEU A 65 -6.73 2.27 17.64
N VAL A 66 -7.64 2.85 16.87
CA VAL A 66 -7.31 3.35 15.53
C VAL A 66 -7.52 4.85 15.43
N GLU A 67 -6.68 5.43 14.60
CA GLU A 67 -6.87 6.76 14.06
C GLU A 67 -8.21 6.84 13.31
N PRO A 68 -9.03 7.88 13.52
CA PRO A 68 -10.13 8.16 12.61
C PRO A 68 -9.62 8.21 11.17
N LEU A 69 -10.46 7.76 10.24
CA LEU A 69 -10.12 7.86 8.82
C LEU A 69 -9.88 9.33 8.46
N HIS A 70 -8.77 9.60 7.80
CA HIS A 70 -8.36 10.95 7.45
C HIS A 70 -7.60 11.00 6.12
N GLY A 71 -7.62 12.18 5.51
CA GLY A 71 -6.94 12.44 4.25
C GLY A 71 -5.43 12.56 4.43
N ARG A 72 -4.71 11.96 3.48
CA ARG A 72 -3.26 12.05 3.32
C ARG A 72 -2.96 12.40 1.87
N GLU A 73 -2.19 13.44 1.66
CA GLU A 73 -1.72 13.87 0.35
C GLU A 73 -0.20 13.98 0.38
N PHE A 74 0.46 13.42 -0.63
CA PHE A 74 1.90 13.59 -0.74
C PHE A 74 2.33 13.89 -2.17
N TRP A 75 3.46 14.59 -2.26
CA TRP A 75 4.15 14.93 -3.49
C TRP A 75 5.58 14.39 -3.41
N GLN A 76 6.10 13.82 -4.49
CA GLN A 76 7.50 13.39 -4.57
C GLN A 76 8.07 13.63 -5.97
N SER A 77 9.29 14.16 -6.04
CA SER A 77 10.02 14.25 -7.31
C SER A 77 10.37 12.84 -7.83
N PRO A 78 10.48 12.62 -9.15
CA PRO A 78 10.78 11.29 -9.70
C PRO A 78 12.07 10.66 -9.20
N ASP A 79 13.06 11.49 -8.89
CA ASP A 79 14.34 11.08 -8.33
C ASP A 79 14.26 10.75 -6.82
N GLY A 80 13.17 11.14 -6.14
CA GLY A 80 12.93 10.91 -4.71
C GLY A 80 13.56 11.92 -3.77
N HIS A 81 14.29 12.93 -4.26
CA HIS A 81 15.03 13.85 -3.40
C HIS A 81 14.16 14.94 -2.77
N LYS A 82 13.06 15.30 -3.42
CA LYS A 82 12.11 16.30 -2.97
C LYS A 82 10.78 15.67 -2.65
N GLY A 83 10.19 16.06 -1.53
CA GLY A 83 8.87 15.60 -1.19
C GLY A 83 8.15 16.45 -0.16
N TRP A 84 6.84 16.32 -0.15
CA TRP A 84 5.94 17.01 0.77
C TRP A 84 4.82 16.10 1.21
N LEU A 85 4.42 16.20 2.48
CA LEU A 85 3.30 15.47 3.06
C LEU A 85 2.34 16.44 3.72
N GLU A 86 1.06 16.34 3.34
CA GLU A 86 -0.05 16.97 4.03
C GLU A 86 -0.97 15.89 4.60
N GLU A 87 -1.11 15.90 5.92
CA GLU A 87 -1.94 14.92 6.65
C GLU A 87 -2.61 15.64 7.84
N PRO A 88 -3.75 16.32 7.59
CA PRO A 88 -4.38 17.18 8.57
C PRO A 88 -4.74 16.44 9.87
N GLY A 89 -4.29 16.98 11.01
CA GLY A 89 -4.51 16.38 12.32
C GLY A 89 -3.39 15.46 12.80
N TYR A 90 -2.49 15.06 11.88
CA TYR A 90 -1.35 14.18 12.15
C TYR A 90 -0.01 14.86 11.89
N GLN A 91 -0.02 15.88 11.02
CA GLN A 91 1.14 16.74 10.76
C GLN A 91 0.82 18.21 11.06
N PRO A 92 1.85 19.07 11.25
CA PRO A 92 1.69 20.51 11.36
C PRO A 92 0.80 21.10 10.25
N LYS A 93 0.08 22.18 10.58
CA LYS A 93 -0.78 22.87 9.61
C LYS A 93 0.06 23.35 8.42
N GLY A 94 -0.29 22.88 7.23
CA GLY A 94 0.41 23.17 5.99
C GLY A 94 1.35 22.06 5.52
N GLY A 95 1.57 21.01 6.32
CA GLY A 95 2.37 19.84 5.96
C GLY A 95 3.82 19.89 6.43
N ILE A 96 4.58 18.86 6.05
CA ILE A 96 6.01 18.72 6.32
C ILE A 96 6.78 18.38 5.05
N THR A 97 8.07 18.71 5.03
CA THR A 97 8.98 18.24 3.98
C THR A 97 9.33 16.77 4.20
N LEU A 98 9.42 16.04 3.10
CA LEU A 98 9.95 14.67 3.00
C LEU A 98 11.27 14.65 2.20
N ASP A 99 11.97 15.78 2.09
CA ASP A 99 13.26 15.86 1.41
C ASP A 99 14.23 14.83 2.01
N SER A 100 14.88 14.06 1.15
CA SER A 100 15.66 12.89 1.56
C SER A 100 16.81 12.62 0.60
N ASP A 101 17.96 12.20 1.14
CA ASP A 101 19.05 11.61 0.36
C ASP A 101 18.83 10.09 0.15
N ILE A 102 17.88 9.50 0.89
CA ILE A 102 17.42 8.13 0.70
C ILE A 102 16.30 8.16 -0.32
N THR A 103 16.64 7.86 -1.57
CA THR A 103 15.73 7.83 -2.71
C THR A 103 15.26 6.43 -3.05
N ARG A 104 15.49 5.47 -2.13
CA ARG A 104 15.08 4.09 -2.30
C ARG A 104 13.58 4.07 -2.56
N ASP A 105 13.21 3.39 -3.63
CA ASP A 105 11.84 3.24 -4.10
C ASP A 105 11.23 4.49 -4.73
N SER A 106 12.01 5.51 -5.11
CA SER A 106 11.53 6.58 -5.99
C SER A 106 11.06 6.05 -7.36
N TYR A 107 10.35 6.88 -8.12
CA TYR A 107 9.92 6.54 -9.48
C TYR A 107 11.09 6.12 -10.38
N ASP A 108 12.20 6.85 -10.35
CA ASP A 108 13.37 6.54 -11.17
C ASP A 108 14.05 5.24 -10.72
N GLU A 109 14.15 4.98 -9.42
CA GLU A 109 14.67 3.72 -8.88
C GLU A 109 13.77 2.53 -9.25
N THR A 110 12.45 2.68 -9.13
CA THR A 110 11.50 1.62 -9.49
C THR A 110 11.44 1.38 -10.99
N ARG A 111 11.61 2.41 -11.80
CA ARG A 111 11.77 2.29 -13.26
C ARG A 111 13.01 1.51 -13.67
N ALA A 112 14.07 1.57 -12.88
CA ALA A 112 15.31 0.84 -13.11
C ALA A 112 15.27 -0.62 -12.60
N LEU A 113 14.20 -1.04 -11.91
CA LEU A 113 14.06 -2.42 -11.45
C LEU A 113 13.93 -3.40 -12.62
N PRO A 114 14.46 -4.64 -12.48
CA PRO A 114 14.22 -5.68 -13.47
C PRO A 114 12.72 -6.01 -13.54
N THR A 115 12.22 -6.30 -14.74
CA THR A 115 10.81 -6.65 -14.97
C THR A 115 10.59 -8.16 -15.16
N GLU A 116 11.65 -8.97 -15.07
CA GLU A 116 11.52 -10.43 -14.94
C GLU A 116 11.19 -10.77 -13.47
N PRO A 117 10.06 -11.45 -13.17
CA PRO A 117 9.60 -11.61 -11.79
C PRO A 117 10.59 -12.33 -10.86
N GLY A 118 11.39 -13.29 -11.35
CA GLY A 118 12.39 -13.99 -10.55
C GLY A 118 13.58 -13.11 -10.16
N ALA A 119 14.13 -12.36 -11.12
CA ALA A 119 15.20 -11.40 -10.91
C ALA A 119 14.76 -10.24 -10.01
N LEU A 120 13.52 -9.77 -10.20
CA LEU A 120 12.90 -8.77 -9.34
C LEU A 120 12.76 -9.28 -7.91
N LEU A 121 12.15 -10.45 -7.74
CA LEU A 121 11.96 -11.04 -6.42
C LEU A 121 13.29 -11.28 -5.70
N LYS A 122 14.34 -11.73 -6.43
CA LYS A 122 15.69 -11.84 -5.88
C LYS A 122 16.23 -10.51 -5.36
N ARG A 123 15.97 -9.39 -6.06
CA ARG A 123 16.39 -8.05 -5.64
C ARG A 123 15.60 -7.58 -4.41
N ILE A 124 14.30 -7.87 -4.33
CA ILE A 124 13.48 -7.60 -3.14
C ILE A 124 14.01 -8.38 -1.93
N TYR A 125 14.22 -9.68 -2.07
CA TYR A 125 14.78 -10.53 -1.02
C TYR A 125 16.21 -10.17 -0.58
N ALA A 126 16.94 -9.37 -1.35
CA ALA A 126 18.24 -8.86 -0.93
C ALA A 126 18.14 -7.67 0.04
N ARG A 127 16.95 -7.07 0.17
CA ARG A 127 16.66 -5.97 1.10
C ARG A 127 16.13 -6.44 2.45
N THR A 128 15.73 -7.70 2.56
CA THR A 128 15.23 -8.31 3.80
C THR A 128 16.37 -8.66 4.75
N ASP A 129 16.10 -8.71 6.04
CA ASP A 129 17.04 -9.16 7.07
C ASP A 129 16.62 -10.50 7.70
N HIS A 130 17.20 -10.83 8.85
CA HIS A 130 16.93 -12.06 9.60
C HIS A 130 16.15 -11.82 10.91
N GLN A 131 15.61 -10.61 11.12
CA GLN A 131 14.93 -10.25 12.36
C GLN A 131 13.48 -10.75 12.41
N THR A 132 12.80 -10.75 11.26
CA THR A 132 11.40 -11.19 11.12
C THR A 132 11.26 -12.15 9.94
N ASP A 133 10.04 -12.62 9.68
CA ASP A 133 9.75 -13.51 8.55
C ASP A 133 10.13 -12.84 7.21
N ARG A 134 11.12 -13.43 6.53
CA ARG A 134 11.70 -12.86 5.31
C ARG A 134 10.69 -12.70 4.18
N ASP A 135 9.77 -13.65 4.08
CA ASP A 135 8.72 -13.66 3.07
C ASP A 135 7.68 -12.57 3.38
N GLN A 136 7.40 -12.28 4.65
CA GLN A 136 6.59 -11.13 5.05
C GLN A 136 7.28 -9.82 4.67
N GLN A 137 8.56 -9.67 5.00
CA GLN A 137 9.33 -8.47 4.63
C GLN A 137 9.33 -8.25 3.12
N ALA A 138 9.51 -9.31 2.33
CA ALA A 138 9.47 -9.23 0.87
C ALA A 138 8.09 -8.81 0.35
N PHE A 139 7.01 -9.30 0.97
CA PHE A 139 5.66 -8.86 0.66
C PHE A 139 5.50 -7.38 0.99
N ASP A 140 5.82 -6.96 2.22
CA ASP A 140 5.73 -5.57 2.68
C ASP A 140 6.47 -4.60 1.76
N ILE A 141 7.73 -4.88 1.41
CA ILE A 141 8.52 -4.03 0.51
C ILE A 141 7.80 -3.83 -0.84
N ILE A 142 7.21 -4.90 -1.41
CA ILE A 142 6.45 -4.75 -2.66
C ILE A 142 5.20 -3.91 -2.43
N GLY A 143 4.50 -4.12 -1.30
CA GLY A 143 3.34 -3.36 -0.89
C GLY A 143 3.61 -1.87 -0.76
N ASP A 144 4.72 -1.50 -0.12
CA ASP A 144 5.16 -0.12 0.05
C ASP A 144 5.43 0.51 -1.32
N ILE A 145 6.14 -0.18 -2.21
CA ILE A 145 6.42 0.32 -3.57
C ILE A 145 5.14 0.60 -4.37
N VAL A 146 4.15 -0.31 -4.35
CA VAL A 146 2.92 -0.18 -5.17
C VAL A 146 1.82 0.64 -4.49
N GLY A 147 1.87 0.76 -3.17
CA GLY A 147 0.90 1.50 -2.36
C GLY A 147 1.26 2.99 -2.27
N GLU A 148 2.53 3.30 -2.04
CA GLU A 148 2.97 4.64 -1.66
C GLU A 148 3.25 5.58 -2.83
N GLN A 149 3.18 5.16 -4.09
CA GLN A 149 3.54 6.06 -5.21
C GLN A 149 2.93 5.66 -6.56
N LEU A 150 3.27 6.45 -7.58
CA LEU A 150 3.10 6.10 -8.98
C LEU A 150 4.23 5.16 -9.40
N VAL A 151 3.90 3.94 -9.82
CA VAL A 151 4.91 2.97 -10.30
C VAL A 151 4.78 2.83 -11.81
N PRO A 152 5.89 2.75 -12.58
CA PRO A 152 5.82 2.46 -14.01
C PRO A 152 5.03 1.18 -14.29
N ALA A 153 4.08 1.23 -15.25
CA ALA A 153 3.13 0.15 -15.55
C ALA A 153 3.77 -1.25 -15.64
N ARG A 154 4.89 -1.36 -16.37
CA ARG A 154 5.63 -2.63 -16.52
C ARG A 154 6.26 -3.12 -15.21
N THR A 155 6.76 -2.20 -14.39
CA THR A 155 7.32 -2.52 -13.07
C THR A 155 6.20 -2.97 -12.12
N ALA A 156 5.07 -2.28 -12.09
CA ALA A 156 3.92 -2.67 -11.27
C ALA A 156 3.44 -4.09 -11.62
N ALA A 157 3.27 -4.38 -12.91
CA ALA A 157 2.93 -5.72 -13.39
C ALA A 157 3.94 -6.79 -12.95
N ALA A 158 5.25 -6.49 -13.02
CA ALA A 158 6.30 -7.40 -12.58
C ALA A 158 6.29 -7.60 -11.06
N LEU A 159 6.03 -6.54 -10.28
CA LEU A 159 5.92 -6.60 -8.81
C LEU A 159 4.76 -7.50 -8.37
N TYR A 160 3.59 -7.39 -8.99
CA TYR A 160 2.46 -8.27 -8.68
C TYR A 160 2.73 -9.74 -9.04
N ARG A 161 3.36 -10.00 -10.19
CA ARG A 161 3.82 -11.35 -10.56
C ARG A 161 4.89 -11.89 -9.60
N ALA A 162 5.80 -11.04 -9.12
CA ALA A 162 6.82 -11.41 -8.15
C ALA A 162 6.20 -11.72 -6.79
N ALA A 163 5.23 -10.92 -6.33
CA ALA A 163 4.52 -11.14 -5.07
C ALA A 163 3.83 -12.52 -5.03
N ALA A 164 3.21 -12.95 -6.14
CA ALA A 164 2.58 -14.26 -6.23
C ALA A 164 3.54 -15.46 -6.06
N ARG A 165 4.85 -15.24 -6.21
CA ARG A 165 5.88 -16.26 -6.00
C ARG A 165 6.38 -16.30 -4.56
N ILE A 166 5.98 -15.34 -3.72
CA ILE A 166 6.32 -15.33 -2.29
C ILE A 166 5.50 -16.43 -1.59
N PRO A 167 6.13 -17.33 -0.82
CA PRO A 167 5.41 -18.32 -0.04
C PRO A 167 4.39 -17.70 0.91
N GLY A 168 3.19 -18.29 0.97
CA GLY A 168 2.10 -17.84 1.84
C GLY A 168 1.19 -16.77 1.24
N VAL A 169 1.48 -16.27 0.03
CA VAL A 169 0.57 -15.37 -0.68
C VAL A 169 -0.66 -16.12 -1.17
N VAL A 170 -1.83 -15.53 -0.95
CA VAL A 170 -3.15 -16.08 -1.29
C VAL A 170 -4.03 -15.01 -1.92
N VAL A 171 -5.10 -15.45 -2.58
CA VAL A 171 -6.20 -14.58 -3.01
C VAL A 171 -7.30 -14.59 -1.97
N VAL A 172 -7.77 -13.41 -1.58
CA VAL A 172 -8.99 -13.21 -0.78
C VAL A 172 -10.05 -12.60 -1.69
N GLU A 173 -11.16 -13.33 -1.88
CA GLU A 173 -12.20 -12.95 -2.85
C GLU A 173 -12.94 -11.66 -2.49
N HIS A 174 -13.00 -11.29 -1.21
CA HIS A 174 -13.71 -10.10 -0.74
C HIS A 174 -12.87 -9.34 0.27
N SER A 175 -12.45 -8.15 -0.11
CA SER A 175 -11.83 -7.18 0.81
C SER A 175 -12.35 -5.79 0.49
N GLN A 176 -12.30 -4.88 1.46
CA GLN A 176 -12.75 -3.51 1.31
C GLN A 176 -11.63 -2.58 1.72
N ASP A 177 -11.36 -1.59 0.87
CA ASP A 177 -10.42 -0.53 1.15
C ASP A 177 -10.95 0.44 2.23
N ALA A 178 -10.19 1.50 2.52
CA ALA A 178 -10.53 2.40 3.61
C ALA A 178 -11.86 3.17 3.43
N VAL A 179 -12.31 3.35 2.18
CA VAL A 179 -13.57 4.05 1.85
C VAL A 179 -14.72 3.09 1.48
N GLY A 180 -14.50 1.78 1.61
CA GLY A 180 -15.54 0.75 1.48
C GLY A 180 -15.75 0.21 0.06
N ARG A 181 -14.82 0.45 -0.88
CA ARG A 181 -14.87 -0.18 -2.21
C ARG A 181 -14.55 -1.67 -2.07
N ASP A 182 -15.47 -2.55 -2.48
CA ASP A 182 -15.24 -4.00 -2.50
C ASP A 182 -14.30 -4.39 -3.63
N GLY A 183 -13.41 -5.33 -3.35
CA GLY A 183 -12.40 -5.79 -4.28
C GLY A 183 -11.90 -7.20 -3.97
N ILE A 184 -11.05 -7.69 -4.86
CA ILE A 184 -10.26 -8.90 -4.69
C ILE A 184 -8.90 -8.51 -4.11
N ALA A 185 -8.33 -9.33 -3.22
CA ALA A 185 -7.05 -9.00 -2.61
C ALA A 185 -5.99 -10.07 -2.80
N LEU A 186 -4.75 -9.62 -3.04
CA LEU A 186 -3.56 -10.42 -2.78
C LEU A 186 -3.21 -10.23 -1.31
N ALA A 187 -3.07 -11.32 -0.57
CA ALA A 187 -2.90 -11.26 0.86
C ALA A 187 -1.80 -12.20 1.35
N ARG A 188 -1.17 -11.83 2.46
CA ARG A 188 -0.21 -12.68 3.18
C ARG A 188 -0.40 -12.53 4.68
N LEU A 189 -0.47 -13.67 5.36
CA LEU A 189 -0.50 -13.73 6.82
C LEU A 189 0.94 -13.73 7.34
N ASP A 190 1.27 -12.74 8.17
CA ASP A 190 2.50 -12.74 8.93
C ASP A 190 2.40 -13.74 10.08
N PRO A 191 3.21 -14.82 10.10
CA PRO A 191 3.18 -15.79 11.18
C PRO A 191 3.68 -15.24 12.53
N GLY A 192 4.47 -14.16 12.53
CA GLY A 192 5.02 -13.55 13.74
C GLY A 192 4.01 -12.69 14.50
N THR A 193 3.23 -11.89 13.78
CA THR A 193 2.23 -10.96 14.36
C THR A 193 0.81 -11.53 14.33
N GLY A 194 0.51 -12.45 13.41
CA GLY A 194 -0.85 -12.93 13.15
C GLY A 194 -1.70 -11.94 12.36
N GLU A 195 -1.12 -10.84 11.90
CA GLU A 195 -1.75 -9.87 11.00
C GLU A 195 -1.69 -10.41 9.56
N ARG A 196 -2.81 -10.30 8.85
CA ARG A 196 -2.85 -10.49 7.40
C ARG A 196 -2.91 -9.15 6.71
N LYS A 197 -1.91 -8.87 5.88
CA LYS A 197 -1.95 -7.73 4.95
C LYS A 197 -2.66 -8.13 3.68
N GLU A 198 -3.50 -7.24 3.17
CA GLU A 198 -4.34 -7.43 2.00
C GLU A 198 -4.16 -6.22 1.07
N TRP A 199 -3.70 -6.45 -0.16
CA TRP A 199 -3.65 -5.45 -1.23
C TRP A 199 -4.88 -5.59 -2.08
N ILE A 200 -5.68 -4.54 -2.17
CA ILE A 200 -7.05 -4.60 -2.64
C ILE A 200 -7.10 -4.03 -4.06
N PHE A 201 -7.70 -4.79 -4.96
CA PHE A 201 -7.86 -4.46 -6.36
C PHE A 201 -9.35 -4.46 -6.71
N ASP A 202 -9.73 -3.53 -7.59
CA ASP A 202 -11.07 -3.47 -8.15
C ASP A 202 -11.41 -4.78 -8.86
N ARG A 203 -12.61 -5.33 -8.63
CA ARG A 203 -12.97 -6.66 -9.14
C ARG A 203 -13.06 -6.71 -10.66
N ASP A 204 -13.48 -5.61 -11.28
CA ASP A 204 -13.80 -5.59 -12.71
C ASP A 204 -12.59 -5.12 -13.53
N THR A 205 -11.88 -4.13 -13.01
CA THR A 205 -10.75 -3.49 -13.70
C THR A 205 -9.39 -3.97 -13.22
N PHE A 206 -9.32 -4.61 -12.06
CA PHE A 206 -8.07 -4.99 -11.37
C PHE A 206 -7.14 -3.81 -11.06
N ALA A 207 -7.66 -2.58 -11.06
CA ALA A 207 -6.92 -1.41 -10.61
C ALA A 207 -6.68 -1.47 -9.09
N TYR A 208 -5.49 -1.09 -8.64
CA TYR A 208 -5.17 -1.05 -7.21
C TYR A 208 -6.00 0.03 -6.49
N LEU A 209 -6.74 -0.39 -5.46
CA LEU A 209 -7.62 0.48 -4.67
C LEU A 209 -6.97 0.94 -3.36
N GLY A 210 -6.12 0.11 -2.76
CA GLY A 210 -5.54 0.39 -1.45
C GLY A 210 -5.12 -0.89 -0.73
N SER A 211 -4.97 -0.80 0.58
CA SER A 211 -4.53 -1.91 1.42
C SER A 211 -5.35 -2.00 2.71
N ARG A 212 -5.28 -3.16 3.36
CA ARG A 212 -5.85 -3.40 4.68
C ARG A 212 -5.01 -4.42 5.45
N GLY A 213 -4.69 -4.12 6.70
CA GLY A 213 -4.22 -5.07 7.69
C GLY A 213 -5.39 -5.55 8.54
N VAL A 214 -5.47 -6.87 8.76
CA VAL A 214 -6.48 -7.47 9.62
C VAL A 214 -5.86 -8.51 10.52
N GLN A 215 -6.12 -8.42 11.82
CA GLN A 215 -5.71 -9.45 12.77
C GLN A 215 -6.48 -10.75 12.48
N VAL A 216 -5.76 -11.82 12.09
CA VAL A 216 -6.36 -13.14 11.83
C VAL A 216 -6.02 -14.13 12.94
N GLY A 217 -4.77 -14.13 13.40
CA GLY A 217 -4.28 -14.97 14.49
C GLY A 217 -4.49 -14.35 15.87
N THR A 218 -4.08 -15.06 16.91
CA THR A 218 -4.16 -14.63 18.32
C THR A 218 -2.91 -13.87 18.79
N GLY A 219 -2.15 -13.24 17.89
CA GLY A 219 -1.00 -12.42 18.28
C GLY A 219 -1.40 -11.07 18.89
N GLN A 220 -0.55 -10.56 19.79
CA GLN A 220 -0.59 -9.18 20.31
C GLN A 220 -1.83 -8.77 21.14
N ASP A 221 -2.59 -9.72 21.70
CA ASP A 221 -3.85 -9.45 22.42
C ASP A 221 -4.90 -8.67 21.61
N ILE A 222 -4.75 -8.63 20.28
CA ILE A 222 -5.67 -7.99 19.36
C ILE A 222 -6.79 -8.97 19.01
N ARG A 223 -8.04 -8.52 19.12
CA ARG A 223 -9.21 -9.33 18.76
C ARG A 223 -9.14 -9.76 17.28
N PRO A 224 -9.34 -11.04 16.95
CA PRO A 224 -9.45 -11.47 15.55
C PRO A 224 -10.55 -10.72 14.79
N GLY A 225 -10.25 -10.33 13.56
CA GLY A 225 -11.07 -9.50 12.70
C GLY A 225 -10.83 -8.00 12.88
N THR A 226 -10.02 -7.57 13.86
CA THR A 226 -9.68 -6.16 14.03
C THR A 226 -8.88 -5.64 12.84
N VAL A 227 -9.34 -4.53 12.25
CA VAL A 227 -8.60 -3.81 11.21
C VAL A 227 -7.54 -2.95 11.86
N THR A 228 -6.29 -3.22 11.52
CA THR A 228 -5.08 -2.61 12.10
C THR A 228 -4.52 -1.51 11.23
N GLU A 229 -4.71 -1.59 9.92
CA GLU A 229 -4.40 -0.51 8.99
C GLU A 229 -5.37 -0.57 7.81
N ARG A 230 -5.65 0.57 7.20
CA ARG A 230 -6.41 0.63 5.95
C ARG A 230 -6.08 1.89 5.17
N THR A 231 -5.95 1.70 3.87
CA THR A 231 -5.69 2.77 2.91
C THR A 231 -6.68 2.67 1.74
N ALA A 232 -7.09 3.81 1.20
CA ALA A 232 -7.77 3.92 -0.08
C ALA A 232 -7.05 4.95 -0.93
N ILE A 233 -6.50 4.55 -2.07
CA ILE A 233 -5.95 5.46 -3.08
C ILE A 233 -7.12 6.08 -3.82
N LEU A 234 -7.24 7.40 -3.71
CA LEU A 234 -8.31 8.18 -4.34
C LEU A 234 -7.86 8.79 -5.66
N GLU A 235 -6.58 9.16 -5.75
CA GLU A 235 -6.04 9.82 -6.93
C GLU A 235 -4.53 9.64 -7.02
N ARG A 236 -4.04 9.47 -8.25
CA ARG A 236 -2.63 9.53 -8.60
C ARG A 236 -2.48 10.41 -9.84
N ALA A 237 -1.51 11.33 -9.82
CA ALA A 237 -1.29 12.25 -10.91
C ALA A 237 0.18 12.68 -11.00
N VAL A 238 0.50 13.38 -12.07
CA VAL A 238 1.76 14.12 -12.21
C VAL A 238 1.42 15.60 -12.29
N VAL A 239 2.09 16.41 -11.49
CA VAL A 239 1.89 17.87 -11.38
C VAL A 239 3.21 18.60 -11.57
N ASP A 240 3.16 19.87 -11.98
CA ASP A 240 4.37 20.62 -12.34
C ASP A 240 5.12 21.19 -11.12
N LYS A 241 4.50 21.23 -9.94
CA LYS A 241 5.10 21.80 -8.73
C LYS A 241 4.73 20.98 -7.50
N GLU A 242 5.63 20.99 -6.52
CA GLU A 242 5.31 20.52 -5.17
C GLU A 242 4.07 21.27 -4.63
N LYS A 243 3.20 20.57 -3.90
CA LYS A 243 1.95 21.11 -3.31
C LYS A 243 0.91 21.59 -4.33
N GLN A 244 1.13 21.33 -5.62
CA GLN A 244 0.12 21.57 -6.64
C GLN A 244 -0.87 20.41 -6.66
N HIS A 245 -2.16 20.70 -6.52
CA HIS A 245 -3.20 19.70 -6.75
C HIS A 245 -3.44 19.50 -8.26
N PRO A 246 -3.83 18.30 -8.70
CA PRO A 246 -4.24 18.07 -10.08
C PRO A 246 -5.38 19.00 -10.47
N ALA A 247 -5.43 19.39 -11.74
CA ALA A 247 -6.59 20.11 -12.25
C ALA A 247 -7.81 19.19 -12.13
N THR A 248 -8.89 19.66 -11.50
CA THR A 248 -10.16 18.94 -11.51
C THR A 248 -10.54 18.70 -12.97
N PRO A 249 -10.91 17.47 -13.39
CA PRO A 249 -11.38 17.24 -14.74
C PRO A 249 -12.58 18.17 -14.96
N GLY A 250 -12.39 19.21 -15.79
CA GLY A 250 -13.47 20.12 -16.13
C GLY A 250 -14.59 19.30 -16.73
N LYS A 251 -15.83 19.50 -16.25
CA LYS A 251 -17.01 19.04 -16.98
C LYS A 251 -16.85 19.50 -18.42
N ALA A 252 -16.65 18.56 -19.33
CA ALA A 252 -16.74 18.83 -20.76
C ALA A 252 -18.07 19.55 -20.98
N SER A 253 -17.99 20.81 -21.43
CA SER A 253 -19.15 21.60 -21.85
C SER A 253 -19.55 21.22 -23.26
#